data_AF-A0A2V5KVD5-F1
#
_entry.id   AF-A0A2V5KVD5-F1
#
_cell.length_a   1.000
_cell.length_b   1.000
_cell.length_c   1.000
_cell.angle_alpha   90.00
_cell.angle_beta   90.00
_cell.angle_gamma   90.00
#
_symmetry.space_group_name_H-M   'P 1'
#
loop_
_entity.id
_entity.type
_entity.pdbx_description
1 polymer ?
#
loop_
_entity_poly.entity_id
_entity_poly.type
_entity_poly.pdbx_seq_one_letter_code
_entity_poly.pdbx_strand_id
1 'polypeptide(L)'
;FARKALHDDTGARAAFLKAKTTLEDQLKRSPDNPDIHIQLAKVLAFLSEKDSALAEAQRATELIPQSDAFGGPEIMSGVAEVYATLGENDRAIEILDGLLSRPSGVTAQALKVNPIWDPLRNDPRFQGLIDKYGAKA
;
A
#
# COMPACT_ATOMS: atom_id res chain seq x y z
N PHE A 1 30.52 12.38 3.05
CA PHE A 1 29.95 11.09 2.62
C PHE A 1 28.71 11.25 1.71
N ALA A 2 28.64 12.29 0.87
CA ALA A 2 27.42 12.72 0.19
C ALA A 2 27.43 12.52 -1.35
N ARG A 3 27.83 11.34 -1.85
CA ARG A 3 27.81 11.02 -3.30
C ARG A 3 27.38 9.59 -3.65
N LYS A 4 26.59 8.93 -2.79
CA LYS A 4 26.10 7.56 -3.06
C LYS A 4 24.58 7.43 -3.27
N ALA A 5 23.80 8.46 -2.91
CA ALA A 5 22.34 8.40 -2.96
C ALA A 5 21.73 8.78 -4.33
N LEU A 6 22.43 9.53 -5.17
CA LEU A 6 21.93 9.97 -6.49
C LEU A 6 22.02 8.89 -7.60
N HIS A 7 22.40 7.66 -7.26
CA HIS A 7 22.60 6.56 -8.22
C HIS A 7 21.69 5.35 -8.00
N ASP A 8 20.84 5.34 -6.97
CA ASP A 8 19.97 4.19 -6.67
C ASP A 8 18.55 4.34 -7.27
N ASP A 9 18.16 5.56 -7.67
CA ASP A 9 16.83 5.80 -8.25
C ASP A 9 16.64 5.11 -9.61
N THR A 10 17.72 5.03 -10.40
CA THR A 10 17.69 4.33 -11.71
C THR A 10 17.63 2.82 -11.53
N GLY A 11 18.32 2.28 -10.52
CA GLY A 11 18.31 0.86 -10.18
C GLY A 11 16.95 0.41 -9.65
N ALA A 12 16.38 1.18 -8.72
CA ALA A 12 15.04 0.96 -8.19
C ALA A 12 13.97 1.04 -9.30
N ARG A 13 14.02 2.06 -10.16
CA ARG A 13 13.07 2.18 -11.28
C ARG A 13 13.16 1.00 -12.24
N ALA A 14 14.37 0.53 -12.58
CA ALA A 14 14.54 -0.64 -13.44
C ALA A 14 13.98 -1.92 -12.79
N ALA A 15 14.18 -2.09 -11.48
CA ALA A 15 13.61 -3.21 -10.74
C ALA A 15 12.08 -3.17 -10.73
N PHE A 16 11.48 -1.99 -10.51
CA PHE A 16 10.02 -1.82 -10.56
C PHE A 16 9.45 -2.09 -11.96
N LEU A 17 10.11 -1.64 -13.03
CA LEU A 17 9.68 -1.95 -14.40
C LEU A 17 9.70 -3.45 -14.68
N LYS A 18 10.74 -4.16 -14.23
CA LYS A 18 10.81 -5.62 -14.35
C LYS A 18 9.71 -6.32 -13.53
N ALA A 19 9.45 -5.84 -12.31
CA ALA A 19 8.39 -6.37 -11.46
C ALA A 19 7.01 -6.17 -12.10
N LYS A 20 6.74 -4.98 -12.66
CA LYS A 20 5.52 -4.67 -13.42
C LYS A 20 5.28 -5.71 -14.52
N THR A 21 6.25 -5.92 -15.41
CA THR A 21 6.12 -6.92 -16.50
C THR A 21 5.85 -8.32 -15.98
N THR A 22 6.54 -8.72 -14.90
CA THR A 22 6.36 -10.05 -14.29
C THR A 22 4.94 -10.23 -13.75
N LEU A 23 4.42 -9.23 -13.04
CA LEU A 23 3.07 -9.25 -12.46
C LEU A 23 1.99 -9.23 -13.54
N GLU A 24 2.16 -8.42 -14.60
CA GLU A 24 1.29 -8.40 -15.77
C GLU A 24 1.22 -9.78 -16.45
N ASP A 25 2.35 -10.48 -16.59
CA ASP A 25 2.39 -11.83 -17.14
C ASP A 25 1.74 -12.88 -16.24
N GLN A 26 1.82 -12.71 -14.92
CA GLN A 26 1.10 -13.57 -13.97
C GLN A 26 -0.41 -13.34 -14.05
N LEU A 27 -0.88 -12.09 -14.17
CA LEU A 27 -2.31 -11.78 -14.33
C LEU A 27 -2.90 -12.39 -15.60
N LYS A 28 -2.14 -12.52 -16.69
CA LYS A 28 -2.60 -13.25 -17.89
C LYS A 28 -2.97 -14.70 -17.59
N ARG A 29 -2.36 -15.32 -16.57
CA ARG A 29 -2.61 -16.71 -16.15
C ARG A 29 -3.63 -16.81 -15.02
N SER A 30 -3.74 -15.76 -14.20
CA SER A 30 -4.62 -15.71 -13.03
C SER A 30 -5.24 -14.32 -12.90
N PRO A 31 -6.21 -13.99 -13.79
CA PRO A 31 -6.74 -12.62 -13.93
C PRO A 31 -7.62 -12.16 -12.76
N ASP A 32 -8.00 -13.07 -11.87
CA ASP A 32 -8.85 -12.80 -10.72
C ASP A 32 -8.11 -13.04 -9.40
N ASN A 33 -6.78 -12.96 -9.39
CA ASN A 33 -5.98 -13.09 -8.18
C ASN A 33 -5.76 -11.72 -7.51
N PRO A 34 -6.42 -11.44 -6.37
CA PRO A 34 -6.35 -10.12 -5.73
C PRO A 34 -4.96 -9.75 -5.23
N ASP A 35 -4.14 -10.73 -4.81
CA ASP A 35 -2.78 -10.49 -4.34
C ASP A 35 -1.90 -9.95 -5.46
N ILE A 36 -2.02 -10.52 -6.67
CA ILE A 36 -1.22 -10.07 -7.81
C ILE A 36 -1.65 -8.65 -8.23
N HIS A 37 -2.95 -8.36 -8.21
CA HIS A 37 -3.47 -7.01 -8.47
C HIS A 37 -2.92 -5.98 -7.48
N ILE A 38 -2.94 -6.27 -6.17
CA ILE A 38 -2.44 -5.29 -5.18
C ILE A 38 -0.92 -5.11 -5.24
N GLN A 39 -0.17 -6.16 -5.55
CA GLN A 39 1.28 -6.04 -5.79
C GLN A 39 1.57 -5.18 -7.03
N LEU A 40 0.83 -5.38 -8.12
CA LEU A 40 0.97 -4.57 -9.33
C LEU A 40 0.65 -3.10 -9.06
N ALA A 41 -0.44 -2.83 -8.31
CA ALA A 41 -0.81 -1.48 -7.90
C ALA A 41 0.31 -0.76 -7.13
N LYS A 42 0.96 -1.43 -6.17
CA LYS A 42 2.09 -0.87 -5.41
C LYS A 42 3.27 -0.52 -6.32
N VAL A 43 3.63 -1.42 -7.24
CA VAL A 43 4.71 -1.17 -8.20
C VAL A 43 4.40 0.01 -9.11
N LEU A 44 3.16 0.09 -9.61
CA LEU A 44 2.70 1.21 -10.44
C LEU A 44 2.73 2.54 -9.67
N ALA A 45 2.37 2.53 -8.39
CA ALA A 45 2.46 3.72 -7.53
C ALA A 45 3.91 4.23 -7.39
N PHE A 46 4.87 3.33 -7.16
CA PHE A 46 6.30 3.69 -7.13
C PHE A 46 6.84 4.19 -8.48
N LEU A 47 6.25 3.73 -9.59
CA LEU A 47 6.57 4.24 -10.93
C LEU A 47 5.88 5.57 -11.27
N SER A 48 5.03 6.08 -10.36
CA SER A 48 4.16 7.25 -10.53
C SER A 48 3.09 7.09 -11.62
N GLU A 49 2.71 5.86 -11.94
CA GLU A 49 1.62 5.53 -12.88
C GLU A 49 0.27 5.52 -12.15
N LYS A 50 -0.19 6.71 -11.73
CA LYS A 50 -1.32 6.89 -10.82
C LYS A 50 -2.59 6.16 -11.24
N ASP A 51 -3.09 6.40 -12.45
CA ASP A 51 -4.40 5.87 -12.89
C ASP A 51 -4.40 4.33 -12.93
N SER A 52 -3.30 3.75 -13.44
CA SER A 52 -3.12 2.30 -13.46
C SER A 52 -3.00 1.72 -12.06
N ALA A 53 -2.24 2.38 -11.16
CA ALA A 53 -2.13 1.92 -9.77
C ALA A 53 -3.49 1.89 -9.06
N LEU A 54 -4.32 2.92 -9.27
CA LEU A 54 -5.66 2.98 -8.69
C LEU A 54 -6.61 1.94 -9.28
N ALA A 55 -6.54 1.68 -10.59
CA ALA A 55 -7.34 0.65 -11.24
C ALA A 55 -7.03 -0.74 -10.69
N GLU A 56 -5.74 -1.07 -10.52
CA GLU A 56 -5.31 -2.36 -9.99
C GLU A 56 -5.66 -2.52 -8.49
N ALA A 57 -5.51 -1.45 -7.69
CA ALA A 57 -5.93 -1.46 -6.28
C ALA A 57 -7.44 -1.65 -6.12
N GLN A 58 -8.23 -1.03 -7.00
CA GLN A 58 -9.68 -1.21 -7.05
C GLN A 58 -10.03 -2.65 -7.42
N ARG A 59 -9.38 -3.21 -8.46
CA ARG A 59 -9.60 -4.60 -8.87
C ARG A 59 -9.28 -5.59 -7.76
N ALA A 60 -8.17 -5.39 -7.05
CA ALA A 60 -7.82 -6.20 -5.88
C ALA A 60 -8.91 -6.17 -4.82
N THR A 61 -9.49 -4.99 -4.56
CA THR A 61 -10.56 -4.80 -3.57
C THR A 61 -11.87 -5.51 -3.98
N GLU A 62 -12.24 -5.43 -5.26
CA GLU A 62 -13.45 -6.09 -5.81
C GLU A 62 -13.39 -7.61 -5.75
N LEU A 63 -12.18 -8.18 -5.79
CA LEU A 63 -11.93 -9.61 -5.79
C LEU A 63 -11.85 -10.21 -4.37
N ILE A 64 -11.87 -9.39 -3.32
CA ILE A 64 -11.90 -9.88 -1.92
C ILE A 64 -13.24 -10.60 -1.68
N PRO A 65 -13.24 -11.90 -1.32
CA PRO A 65 -14.47 -12.57 -0.94
C PRO A 65 -15.06 -11.96 0.33
N GLN A 66 -16.39 -11.76 0.39
CA GLN A 66 -17.05 -11.18 1.57
C GLN A 66 -16.83 -11.99 2.87
N SER A 67 -16.54 -13.29 2.74
CA SER A 67 -16.22 -14.19 3.85
C SER A 67 -14.76 -14.12 4.32
N ASP A 68 -13.90 -13.43 3.57
CA ASP A 68 -12.46 -13.41 3.84
C ASP A 68 -12.11 -12.35 4.89
N ALA A 69 -12.26 -12.76 6.15
CA ALA A 69 -11.87 -11.96 7.30
C ALA A 69 -10.35 -11.81 7.47
N PHE A 70 -9.53 -12.58 6.73
CA PHE A 70 -8.08 -12.68 6.95
C PHE A 70 -7.25 -12.06 5.82
N GLY A 71 -7.52 -12.38 4.55
CA GLY A 71 -6.84 -11.78 3.39
C GLY A 71 -7.34 -10.38 3.05
N GLY A 72 -8.63 -10.10 3.32
CA GLY A 72 -9.23 -8.77 3.10
C GLY A 72 -8.47 -7.62 3.79
N PRO A 73 -8.12 -7.72 5.10
CA PRO A 73 -7.30 -6.72 5.77
C PRO A 73 -5.90 -6.52 5.18
N GLU A 74 -5.24 -7.58 4.68
CA GLU A 74 -3.91 -7.49 4.09
C GLU A 74 -3.94 -6.73 2.75
N ILE A 75 -4.90 -7.08 1.88
CA ILE A 75 -5.12 -6.36 0.62
C ILE A 75 -5.44 -4.90 0.89
N MET A 76 -6.34 -4.61 1.85
CA MET A 76 -6.68 -3.24 2.21
C MET A 76 -5.50 -2.45 2.80
N SER A 77 -4.59 -3.09 3.54
CA SER A 77 -3.33 -2.44 3.97
C SER A 77 -2.50 -2.05 2.75
N GLY A 78 -2.42 -2.93 1.74
CA GLY A 78 -1.75 -2.62 0.48
C GLY A 78 -2.41 -1.46 -0.28
N VAL A 79 -3.74 -1.35 -0.25
CA VAL A 79 -4.47 -0.23 -0.88
C VAL A 79 -4.15 1.09 -0.18
N ALA A 80 -4.05 1.09 1.15
CA ALA A 80 -3.63 2.26 1.91
C ALA A 80 -2.18 2.69 1.56
N GLU A 81 -1.26 1.74 1.37
CA GLU A 81 0.11 2.03 0.93
C GLU A 81 0.13 2.68 -0.47
N VAL A 82 -0.69 2.19 -1.41
CA VAL A 82 -0.81 2.77 -2.76
C VAL A 82 -1.27 4.22 -2.68
N TYR A 83 -2.34 4.50 -1.92
CA TYR A 83 -2.83 5.86 -1.74
C TYR A 83 -1.79 6.76 -1.08
N ALA A 84 -1.12 6.30 -0.02
CA ALA A 84 -0.07 7.07 0.65
C ALA A 84 1.11 7.39 -0.30
N THR A 85 1.53 6.42 -1.12
CA THR A 85 2.61 6.58 -2.09
C THR A 85 2.25 7.60 -3.19
N LEU A 86 0.98 7.64 -3.58
CA LEU A 86 0.45 8.59 -4.58
C LEU A 86 0.11 9.97 -4.01
N GLY A 87 0.25 10.17 -2.69
CA GLY A 87 -0.10 11.42 -1.99
C GLY A 87 -1.60 11.60 -1.72
N GLU A 88 -2.41 10.55 -1.90
CA GLU A 88 -3.85 10.52 -1.62
C GLU A 88 -4.10 10.23 -0.13
N ASN A 89 -3.55 11.10 0.72
CA ASN A 89 -3.44 10.88 2.16
C ASN A 89 -4.79 10.64 2.85
N ASP A 90 -5.83 11.35 2.41
CA ASP A 90 -7.19 11.25 2.98
C ASP A 90 -7.71 9.81 2.90
N ARG A 91 -7.56 9.18 1.74
CA ARG A 91 -8.02 7.80 1.50
C ARG A 91 -7.16 6.78 2.22
N ALA A 92 -5.85 6.99 2.27
CA ALA A 92 -4.95 6.12 3.03
C ALA A 92 -5.32 6.12 4.52
N ILE A 93 -5.53 7.30 5.11
CA ILE A 93 -5.87 7.47 6.54
C ILE A 93 -7.24 6.85 6.86
N GLU A 94 -8.24 7.04 5.99
CA GLU A 94 -9.56 6.42 6.15
C GLU A 94 -9.48 4.88 6.24
N ILE A 95 -8.72 4.26 5.33
CA ILE A 95 -8.53 2.81 5.33
C ILE A 95 -7.79 2.34 6.59
N LEU A 96 -6.74 3.07 6.99
CA LEU A 96 -5.96 2.74 8.19
C LEU A 96 -6.79 2.83 9.47
N ASP A 97 -7.68 3.83 9.62
CA ASP A 97 -8.61 3.91 10.77
C ASP A 97 -9.50 2.67 10.81
N GLY A 98 -10.07 2.29 9.65
CA GLY A 98 -10.89 1.09 9.51
C GLY A 98 -10.14 -0.18 9.90
N LEU A 99 -8.88 -0.33 9.48
CA LEU A 99 -8.06 -1.50 9.81
C LEU A 99 -7.66 -1.55 11.30
N LEU A 100 -7.38 -0.41 11.91
CA LEU A 100 -7.05 -0.33 13.34
C LEU A 100 -8.27 -0.51 14.26
N SER A 101 -9.48 -0.22 13.75
CA SER A 101 -10.72 -0.32 14.53
C SER A 101 -11.20 -1.76 14.76
N ARG A 102 -10.62 -2.75 14.06
CA ARG A 102 -11.00 -4.17 14.08
C ARG A 102 -9.76 -5.06 14.15
N PRO A 103 -9.89 -6.36 14.52
CA PRO A 103 -8.77 -7.29 14.46
C PRO A 103 -8.17 -7.34 13.05
N SER A 104 -6.91 -6.97 12.92
CA SER A 104 -6.12 -7.04 11.69
C SER A 104 -4.63 -7.15 12.02
N GLY A 105 -3.79 -7.44 11.03
CA GLY A 105 -2.33 -7.41 11.20
C GLY A 105 -1.75 -6.00 11.33
N VAL A 106 -2.55 -4.96 11.10
CA VAL A 106 -2.11 -3.56 11.17
C VAL A 106 -2.21 -3.07 12.61
N THR A 107 -1.13 -2.50 13.14
CA THR A 107 -1.08 -1.94 14.49
C THR A 107 -0.54 -0.52 14.46
N ALA A 108 -0.95 0.31 15.42
CA ALA A 108 -0.43 1.68 15.55
C ALA A 108 1.10 1.70 15.67
N GLN A 109 1.69 0.71 16.33
CA GLN A 109 3.15 0.59 16.43
C GLN A 109 3.80 0.29 15.08
N ALA A 110 3.22 -0.60 14.27
CA ALA A 110 3.71 -0.87 12.91
C ALA A 110 3.65 0.38 12.03
N LEU A 111 2.58 1.18 12.13
CA LEU A 111 2.46 2.44 11.40
C LEU A 111 3.53 3.47 11.80
N LYS A 112 3.91 3.54 13.09
CA LYS A 112 4.98 4.43 13.57
C LYS A 112 6.35 4.09 12.98
N VAL A 113 6.68 2.81 12.83
CA VAL A 113 8.05 2.35 12.51
C VAL A 113 8.28 2.05 11.04
N ASN A 114 7.23 1.72 10.27
CA ASN A 114 7.37 1.35 8.86
C ASN A 114 7.56 2.61 7.97
N PRO A 115 8.66 2.72 7.20
CA PRO A 115 8.94 3.88 6.34
C PRO A 115 7.93 4.11 5.20
N ILE A 116 7.11 3.11 4.83
CA ILE A 116 6.08 3.29 3.79
C ILE A 116 5.08 4.40 4.15
N TRP A 117 4.93 4.69 5.45
CA TRP A 117 4.05 5.73 5.97
C TRP A 117 4.74 7.08 6.18
N ASP A 118 6.01 7.23 5.78
CA ASP A 118 6.74 8.51 5.83
C ASP A 118 5.97 9.67 5.16
N PRO A 119 5.29 9.49 4.02
CA PRO A 119 4.45 10.54 3.43
C PRO A 119 3.32 11.04 4.34
N LEU A 120 2.82 10.20 5.25
CA LEU A 120 1.72 10.54 6.16
C LEU A 120 2.22 11.03 7.53
N ARG A 121 3.52 10.89 7.83
CA ARG A 121 4.07 11.03 9.18
C ARG A 121 3.85 12.42 9.81
N ASN A 122 3.73 13.44 8.97
CA ASN A 122 3.48 14.82 9.38
C ASN A 122 2.00 15.24 9.30
N ASP A 123 1.11 14.36 8.83
CA ASP A 123 -0.33 14.63 8.79
C ASP A 123 -0.93 14.51 10.21
N PRO A 124 -1.56 15.58 10.75
CA PRO A 124 -2.15 15.54 12.10
C PRO A 124 -3.21 14.44 12.27
N ARG A 125 -3.92 14.07 11.20
CA ARG A 125 -4.94 13.01 11.24
C ARG A 125 -4.29 11.64 11.41
N PHE A 126 -3.16 11.40 10.73
CA PHE A 126 -2.38 10.17 10.88
C PHE A 126 -1.78 10.05 12.29
N GLN A 127 -1.24 11.14 12.83
CA GLN A 127 -0.78 11.18 14.24
C GLN A 127 -1.94 10.91 15.21
N GLY A 128 -3.11 11.50 14.96
CA GLY A 128 -4.32 11.23 15.73
C GLY A 128 -4.76 9.75 15.72
N LEU A 129 -4.65 9.05 14.58
CA LEU A 129 -4.90 7.61 14.53
C LEU A 129 -3.91 6.84 15.41
N ILE A 130 -2.64 7.17 15.29
CA ILE A 130 -1.57 6.54 16.06
C ILE A 130 -1.80 6.70 17.57
N ASP A 131 -2.23 7.87 18.02
CA ASP A 131 -2.50 8.13 19.44
C ASP A 131 -3.77 7.40 19.90
N LYS A 132 -4.85 7.45 19.10
CA LYS A 132 -6.14 6.78 19.36
C LYS A 132 -5.98 5.27 19.60
N TYR A 133 -5.12 4.61 18.81
CA TYR A 133 -4.95 3.15 18.86
C TYR A 133 -3.65 2.70 19.54
N GLY A 134 -2.70 3.61 19.79
CA GLY A 134 -1.43 3.30 20.46
C GLY A 134 -1.55 3.16 21.98
N ALA A 135 -2.59 3.71 22.60
CA ALA A 135 -2.83 3.62 24.04
C ALA A 135 -3.59 2.35 24.47
N LYS A 136 -3.91 1.45 23.54
CA LYS A 136 -4.70 0.22 23.79
C LYS A 136 -3.86 -1.07 23.82
N ALA A 137 -2.54 -0.97 23.97
CA ALA A 137 -1.65 -2.13 24.11
C ALA A 137 -1.46 -2.53 25.58
#